data_AF-A0A7C2A0T5-F1
#
_entry.id   AF-A0A7C2A0T5-F1
#
_cell.length_a   1.000
_cell.length_b   1.000
_cell.length_c   1.000
_cell.angle_alpha   90.00
_cell.angle_beta   90.00
_cell.angle_gamma   90.00
#
_symmetry.space_group_name_H-M   'P 1'
#
loop_
_entity.id
_entity.type
_entity.pdbx_description
1 polymer ?
#
loop_
_entity_poly.entity_id
_entity_poly.type
_entity_poly.pdbx_seq_one_letter_code
_entity_poly.pdbx_strand_id
1 'polypeptide(L)'
;IFLAKHQPMKTFENIMIFSNKKHNYFPIMEKRDKVKKSKNYGTGESMGGSRKKENKVYTYTHRYPKAILEISNASQKGAVHPTQKPVALMEYLIKTYTNEGETVLDFTMGSGTTGVACKNLNRNFIGIEKDEKYFEIAENRINNDK
;
A
#
# COMPACT_ATOMS: atom_id res chain seq x y z
N ILE A 1 -3.66 -4.29 -26.84
CA ILE A 1 -2.95 -4.28 -28.13
C ILE A 1 -3.01 -2.91 -28.83
N PHE A 2 -4.17 -2.23 -28.86
CA PHE A 2 -4.30 -0.93 -29.55
C PHE A 2 -3.34 0.17 -29.04
N LEU A 3 -3.19 0.34 -27.73
CA LEU A 3 -2.28 1.33 -27.15
C LEU A 3 -0.78 0.99 -27.35
N ALA A 4 -0.43 -0.28 -27.46
CA ALA A 4 0.96 -0.73 -27.61
C ALA A 4 1.60 -0.28 -28.94
N LYS A 5 0.77 0.07 -29.93
CA LYS A 5 1.21 0.62 -31.22
C LYS A 5 1.60 2.09 -31.15
N HIS A 6 1.19 2.80 -30.09
CA HIS A 6 1.36 4.25 -29.95
C HIS A 6 2.13 4.66 -28.70
N GLN A 7 2.34 3.75 -27.75
CA GLN A 7 3.16 3.98 -26.55
C GLN A 7 3.72 2.66 -26.00
N PRO A 8 4.81 2.71 -25.21
CA PRO A 8 5.29 1.56 -24.47
C PRO A 8 4.17 0.95 -23.61
N MET A 9 4.20 -0.38 -23.47
CA MET A 9 3.29 -1.08 -22.58
C MET A 9 3.47 -0.58 -21.14
N LYS A 10 2.40 -0.04 -20.56
CA LYS A 10 2.40 0.34 -19.15
C LYS A 10 2.51 -0.92 -18.29
N THR A 11 3.57 -0.99 -17.50
CA THR A 11 3.85 -2.13 -16.60
C THR A 11 3.57 -1.81 -15.14
N PHE A 12 3.40 -0.53 -14.80
CA PHE A 12 3.06 -0.06 -13.46
C PHE A 12 2.04 1.08 -13.53
N GLU A 13 1.37 1.30 -12.40
CA GLU A 13 0.54 2.47 -12.14
C GLU A 13 1.21 3.32 -11.05
N ASN A 14 1.05 4.63 -11.13
CA ASN A 14 1.57 5.55 -10.11
C ASN A 14 0.51 5.78 -9.04
N ILE A 15 0.91 5.65 -7.77
CA ILE A 15 0.09 6.02 -6.62
C ILE A 15 0.72 7.25 -6.00
N MET A 16 -0.03 8.35 -5.95
CA MET A 16 0.43 9.65 -5.46
C MET A 16 -0.30 9.99 -4.16
N ILE A 17 0.46 10.44 -3.16
CA ILE A 17 -0.06 10.78 -1.84
C ILE A 17 0.08 12.28 -1.64
N PHE A 18 -1.05 12.94 -1.44
CA PHE A 18 -1.14 14.38 -1.22
C PHE A 18 -1.60 14.66 0.20
N SER A 19 -1.01 15.68 0.84
CA SER A 19 -1.46 16.16 2.14
C SER A 19 -1.03 17.61 2.32
N ASN A 20 -1.86 18.41 3.00
CA ASN A 20 -1.54 19.79 3.32
C ASN A 20 -0.40 19.92 4.35
N LYS A 21 -0.11 18.85 5.09
CA LYS A 21 0.96 18.76 6.09
C LYS A 21 1.73 17.46 5.89
N LYS A 22 2.63 17.14 6.83
CA LYS A 22 3.22 15.81 6.90
C LYS A 22 2.09 14.78 7.08
N HIS A 23 1.98 13.86 6.14
CA HIS A 23 1.00 12.77 6.19
C HIS A 23 1.44 11.69 7.17
N ASN A 24 0.46 10.93 7.67
CA ASN A 24 0.71 9.70 8.42
C ASN A 24 1.41 8.68 7.53
N TYR A 25 2.41 7.97 8.04
CA TYR A 25 3.09 6.92 7.29
C TYR A 25 3.50 5.80 8.24
N PHE A 26 2.81 4.67 8.14
CA PHE A 26 3.00 3.47 8.94
C PHE A 26 3.59 2.37 8.03
N PRO A 27 4.93 2.33 7.86
CA PRO A 27 5.53 1.41 6.89
C PRO A 27 5.32 -0.04 7.30
N ILE A 28 4.82 -0.85 6.36
CA ILE A 28 4.75 -2.31 6.52
C ILE A 28 6.15 -2.87 6.24
N MET A 29 6.83 -3.28 7.31
CA MET A 29 8.21 -3.77 7.22
C MET A 29 8.29 -5.10 6.45
N GLU A 30 9.17 -5.16 5.46
CA GLU A 30 9.39 -6.33 4.63
C GLU A 30 10.53 -7.18 5.20
N LYS A 31 10.38 -8.51 5.17
CA LYS A 31 11.50 -9.41 5.48
C LYS A 31 12.60 -9.26 4.43
N ARG A 32 13.85 -9.28 4.87
CA ARG A 32 15.00 -9.28 3.96
C ARG A 32 15.26 -10.68 3.42
N ASP A 33 15.61 -10.78 2.15
CA ASP A 33 16.12 -12.03 1.55
C ASP A 33 17.42 -12.48 2.24
N LYS A 34 18.25 -11.51 2.64
CA LYS A 34 19.50 -11.73 3.37
C LYS A 34 19.59 -10.83 4.59
N VAL A 35 19.88 -11.43 5.74
CA VAL A 35 20.12 -10.72 7.00
C VAL A 35 21.32 -9.79 6.83
N LYS A 36 21.13 -8.50 7.12
CA LYS A 36 22.23 -7.52 7.09
C LYS A 36 22.81 -7.37 8.49
N LYS A 37 24.13 -7.49 8.61
CA LYS A 37 24.86 -7.17 9.85
C LYS A 37 25.65 -5.89 9.63
N SER A 38 25.66 -4.98 10.60
CA SER A 38 26.55 -3.82 10.59
C SER A 38 27.31 -3.70 11.91
N LYS A 39 28.46 -3.03 11.85
CA LYS A 39 29.27 -2.66 13.01
C LYS A 39 29.48 -1.15 12.98
N ASN A 40 29.49 -0.52 14.14
CA ASN A 40 29.83 0.88 14.26
C ASN A 40 31.36 1.01 14.39
N TYR A 41 32.01 1.47 13.33
CA TYR A 41 33.46 1.66 13.32
C TYR A 41 33.93 2.96 13.98
N GLY A 42 33.00 3.78 14.49
CA GLY A 42 33.28 5.14 14.91
C GLY A 42 33.46 6.08 13.72
N THR A 43 33.66 7.36 13.99
CA THR A 43 33.94 8.38 12.95
C THR A 43 35.24 9.07 13.33
N GLY A 44 36.10 9.36 12.35
CA GLY A 44 37.38 10.04 12.60
C GLY A 44 37.19 11.52 12.92
N GLU A 45 38.02 12.06 13.80
CA GLU A 45 37.99 13.48 14.20
C GLU A 45 38.18 14.43 13.02
N SER A 46 38.97 14.04 12.01
CA SER A 46 39.19 14.84 10.79
C SER A 46 37.93 15.05 9.95
N MET A 47 36.88 14.23 10.14
CA MET A 47 35.55 14.43 9.53
C MET A 47 34.54 15.08 10.50
N GLY A 48 35.00 15.62 11.64
CA GLY A 48 34.15 16.27 12.64
C GLY A 48 33.21 15.32 13.39
N GLY A 49 33.48 14.01 13.37
CA GLY A 49 32.60 13.02 13.98
C GLY A 49 33.04 12.62 15.38
N SER A 50 32.09 12.62 16.33
CA SER A 50 32.33 12.27 17.74
C SER A 50 31.93 10.84 18.11
N ARG A 51 31.48 10.02 17.15
CA ARG A 51 31.00 8.66 17.47
C ARG A 51 32.18 7.75 17.78
N LYS A 52 32.22 7.23 19.01
CA LYS A 52 33.17 6.20 19.43
C LYS A 52 32.85 4.86 18.77
N LYS A 53 33.90 4.11 18.45
CA LYS A 53 33.78 2.73 17.95
C LYS A 53 33.15 1.85 19.02
N GLU A 54 32.20 1.03 18.61
CA GLU A 54 31.55 0.04 19.48
C GLU A 54 31.72 -1.35 18.89
N ASN A 55 32.01 -2.35 19.72
CA ASN A 55 32.09 -3.76 19.29
C ASN A 55 30.71 -4.43 19.14
N LYS A 56 29.62 -3.65 19.10
CA LYS A 56 28.25 -4.15 18.95
C LYS A 56 27.94 -4.47 17.48
N VAL A 57 27.37 -5.64 17.24
CA VAL A 57 26.88 -6.06 15.92
C VAL A 57 25.37 -5.84 15.85
N TYR A 58 24.93 -5.00 14.92
CA TYR A 58 23.51 -4.76 14.66
C TYR A 58 23.03 -5.71 13.59
N THR A 59 21.95 -6.45 13.88
CA THR A 59 21.36 -7.43 12.95
C THR A 59 20.01 -6.93 12.47
N TYR A 60 19.85 -6.79 11.15
CA TYR A 60 18.63 -6.32 10.52
C TYR A 60 18.02 -7.47 9.72
N THR A 61 16.87 -7.95 10.19
CA THR A 61 16.07 -9.02 9.56
C THR A 61 15.00 -8.44 8.62
N HIS A 62 14.58 -7.20 8.85
CA HIS A 62 13.57 -6.50 8.05
C HIS A 62 14.14 -5.26 7.37
N ARG A 63 13.39 -4.73 6.41
CA ARG A 63 13.68 -3.50 5.68
C ARG A 63 12.38 -2.72 5.48
N TYR A 64 12.52 -1.40 5.32
CA TYR A 64 11.42 -0.56 4.87
C TYR A 64 10.93 -1.00 3.48
N PRO A 65 9.64 -0.80 3.18
CA PRO A 65 9.06 -1.21 1.92
C PRO A 65 9.68 -0.45 0.74
N LYS A 66 9.67 -1.06 -0.46
CA LYS A 66 10.12 -0.39 -1.69
C LYS A 66 9.02 0.49 -2.24
N ALA A 67 9.40 1.43 -3.12
CA ALA A 67 8.46 2.23 -3.89
C ALA A 67 7.66 1.40 -4.92
N ILE A 68 8.20 0.27 -5.37
CA ILE A 68 7.54 -0.64 -6.31
C ILE A 68 6.82 -1.71 -5.50
N LEU A 69 5.50 -1.77 -5.65
CA LEU A 69 4.63 -2.80 -5.06
C LEU A 69 4.22 -3.78 -6.16
N GLU A 70 4.54 -5.05 -5.97
CA GLU A 70 4.15 -6.13 -6.88
C GLU A 70 2.91 -6.83 -6.34
N ILE A 71 1.73 -6.45 -6.84
CA ILE A 71 0.45 -7.03 -6.44
C ILE A 71 -0.26 -7.54 -7.69
N SER A 72 -0.54 -8.85 -7.72
CA SER A 72 -1.21 -9.47 -8.85
C SER A 72 -2.68 -9.07 -8.90
N ASN A 73 -3.14 -8.67 -10.09
CA ASN A 73 -4.56 -8.55 -10.38
C ASN A 73 -5.19 -9.87 -10.85
N ALA A 74 -4.38 -10.79 -11.37
CA ALA A 74 -4.84 -12.04 -11.96
C ALA A 74 -5.37 -13.05 -10.93
N SER A 75 -5.03 -12.89 -9.65
CA SER A 75 -5.57 -13.73 -8.57
C SER A 75 -6.99 -13.36 -8.16
N GLN A 76 -7.55 -12.26 -8.66
CA GLN A 76 -8.95 -11.91 -8.41
C GLN A 76 -9.87 -12.82 -9.22
N LYS A 77 -10.51 -13.78 -8.56
CA LYS A 77 -11.58 -14.59 -9.17
C LYS A 77 -12.89 -13.81 -9.19
N GLY A 78 -13.65 -13.92 -10.28
CA GLY A 78 -14.99 -13.34 -10.37
C GLY A 78 -15.02 -11.80 -10.36
N ALA A 79 -14.11 -11.15 -11.09
CA ALA A 79 -14.14 -9.69 -11.22
C ALA A 79 -15.50 -9.23 -11.77
N VAL A 80 -16.13 -8.30 -11.06
CA VAL A 80 -17.48 -7.79 -11.36
C VAL A 80 -17.45 -6.39 -12.00
N HIS A 81 -16.27 -5.78 -12.08
CA HIS A 81 -16.03 -4.49 -12.72
C HIS A 81 -14.79 -4.54 -13.62
N PRO A 82 -14.82 -3.93 -14.82
CA PRO A 82 -13.73 -4.01 -15.80
C PRO A 82 -12.38 -3.48 -15.29
N THR A 83 -12.42 -2.48 -14.39
CA THR A 83 -11.23 -1.87 -13.79
C THR A 83 -11.09 -2.14 -12.28
N GLN A 84 -11.70 -3.22 -11.80
CA GLN A 84 -11.62 -3.63 -10.39
C GLN A 84 -10.17 -3.70 -9.92
N LYS A 85 -9.89 -3.04 -8.79
CA LYS A 85 -8.58 -3.09 -8.14
C LYS A 85 -8.47 -4.31 -7.20
N PRO A 86 -7.24 -4.84 -6.97
CA PRO A 86 -6.98 -5.86 -5.95
C PRO A 86 -7.33 -5.39 -4.54
N VAL A 87 -8.01 -6.23 -3.76
CA VAL A 87 -8.28 -5.95 -2.33
C VAL A 87 -6.97 -5.79 -1.55
N ALA A 88 -5.99 -6.67 -1.81
CA ALA A 88 -4.67 -6.60 -1.17
C ALA A 88 -3.93 -5.27 -1.42
N LEU A 89 -4.14 -4.62 -2.57
CA LEU A 89 -3.59 -3.29 -2.84
C LEU A 89 -4.24 -2.25 -1.94
N MET A 90 -5.57 -2.24 -1.86
CA MET A 90 -6.29 -1.29 -1.02
C MET A 90 -5.99 -1.52 0.47
N GLU A 91 -5.89 -2.77 0.91
CA GLU A 91 -5.49 -3.09 2.29
C GLU A 91 -4.08 -2.58 2.62
N TYR A 92 -3.12 -2.77 1.72
CA TYR A 92 -1.77 -2.26 1.89
C TYR A 92 -1.76 -0.74 2.05
N LEU A 93 -2.47 -0.02 1.17
CA LEU A 93 -2.55 1.44 1.22
C LEU A 93 -3.24 1.93 2.49
N ILE A 94 -4.40 1.37 2.83
CA ILE A 94 -5.16 1.75 4.03
C ILE A 94 -4.32 1.53 5.29
N LYS A 95 -3.67 0.37 5.45
CA LYS A 95 -2.76 0.12 6.58
C LYS A 95 -1.60 1.10 6.66
N THR A 96 -1.08 1.52 5.50
CA THR A 96 0.08 2.42 5.43
C THR A 96 -0.26 3.84 5.89
N TYR A 97 -1.50 4.29 5.68
CA TYR A 97 -1.86 5.70 5.86
C TYR A 97 -2.95 5.95 6.92
N THR A 98 -3.52 4.91 7.53
CA THR A 98 -4.60 5.03 8.53
C THR A 98 -4.43 4.09 9.73
N ASN A 99 -5.04 4.46 10.86
CA ASN A 99 -5.24 3.59 12.03
C ASN A 99 -6.59 2.88 11.99
N GLU A 100 -6.77 1.85 12.83
CA GLU A 100 -8.08 1.24 13.07
C GLU A 100 -9.09 2.28 13.59
N GLY A 101 -10.34 2.15 13.18
CA GLY A 101 -11.42 3.09 13.51
C GLY A 101 -11.42 4.40 12.72
N GLU A 102 -10.37 4.72 11.96
CA GLU A 102 -10.37 5.89 11.08
C GLU A 102 -11.26 5.68 9.85
N THR A 103 -11.70 6.78 9.24
CA THR A 103 -12.61 6.79 8.09
C THR A 103 -11.86 6.96 6.78
N VAL A 104 -12.17 6.11 5.81
CA VAL A 104 -11.67 6.19 4.43
C VAL A 104 -12.82 6.59 3.51
N LEU A 105 -12.57 7.58 2.64
CA LEU A 105 -13.50 8.01 1.59
C LEU A 105 -13.00 7.52 0.23
N ASP A 106 -13.90 6.92 -0.55
CA ASP A 106 -13.70 6.64 -1.97
C ASP A 106 -14.90 7.16 -2.77
N PHE A 107 -14.72 8.28 -3.47
CA PHE A 107 -15.80 8.94 -4.19
C PHE A 107 -16.01 8.40 -5.62
N THR A 108 -15.24 7.38 -6.02
CA THR A 108 -15.38 6.65 -7.29
C THR A 108 -15.17 5.15 -7.03
N MET A 109 -15.93 4.60 -6.09
CA MET A 109 -15.61 3.30 -5.49
C MET A 109 -15.74 2.11 -6.46
N GLY A 110 -16.45 2.28 -7.59
CA GLY A 110 -16.67 1.23 -8.57
C GLY A 110 -17.26 -0.01 -7.90
N SER A 111 -16.57 -1.15 -8.05
CA SER A 111 -16.95 -2.42 -7.40
C SER A 111 -16.81 -2.47 -5.87
N GLY A 112 -16.40 -1.40 -5.19
CA GLY A 112 -16.32 -1.37 -3.71
C GLY A 112 -15.08 -2.01 -3.09
N THR A 113 -14.00 -2.25 -3.86
CA THR A 113 -12.76 -2.85 -3.34
C THR A 113 -12.21 -2.11 -2.11
N THR A 114 -12.27 -0.79 -2.10
CA THR A 114 -11.84 0.04 -0.96
C THR A 114 -12.66 -0.24 0.29
N GLY A 115 -13.98 -0.39 0.15
CA GLY A 115 -14.88 -0.71 1.26
C GLY A 115 -14.63 -2.10 1.84
N VAL A 116 -14.43 -3.11 0.98
CA VAL A 116 -14.04 -4.47 1.42
C VAL A 116 -12.74 -4.43 2.22
N ALA A 117 -11.73 -3.72 1.72
CA ALA A 117 -10.47 -3.55 2.44
C ALA A 117 -10.66 -2.80 3.78
N CYS A 118 -11.52 -1.78 3.85
CA CYS A 118 -11.81 -1.10 5.11
C CYS A 118 -12.45 -2.05 6.14
N LYS A 119 -13.42 -2.86 5.72
CA LYS A 119 -14.07 -3.87 6.57
C LYS A 119 -13.05 -4.86 7.14
N ASN A 120 -12.19 -5.44 6.30
CA ASN A 120 -11.16 -6.39 6.70
C ASN A 120 -10.17 -5.80 7.72
N LEU A 121 -10.02 -4.47 7.71
CA LEU A 121 -9.05 -3.74 8.51
C LEU A 121 -9.68 -2.98 9.66
N ASN A 122 -10.97 -3.15 9.95
CA ASN A 122 -11.64 -2.39 11.01
C ASN A 122 -11.52 -0.86 10.80
N ARG A 123 -11.68 -0.39 9.57
CA ARG A 123 -11.80 1.05 9.23
C ARG A 123 -13.24 1.37 8.86
N ASN A 124 -13.67 2.59 9.18
CA ASN A 124 -14.93 3.14 8.69
C ASN A 124 -14.79 3.47 7.19
N PHE A 125 -15.87 3.36 6.43
CA PHE A 125 -15.85 3.58 4.99
C PHE A 125 -17.02 4.46 4.54
N ILE A 126 -16.71 5.39 3.64
CA ILE A 126 -17.70 6.18 2.89
C ILE A 126 -17.40 5.97 1.41
N GLY A 127 -18.37 5.43 0.68
CA GLY A 127 -18.25 5.16 -0.75
C GLY A 127 -19.27 5.96 -1.56
N ILE A 128 -18.86 6.49 -2.71
CA ILE A 128 -19.76 7.10 -3.69
C ILE A 128 -19.54 6.41 -5.03
N GLU A 129 -20.62 5.99 -5.67
CA GLU A 129 -20.65 5.47 -7.02
C GLU A 129 -21.87 6.04 -7.73
N LYS A 130 -21.70 6.46 -8.98
CA LYS A 130 -22.76 7.10 -9.77
C LYS A 130 -23.64 6.07 -10.47
N ASP A 131 -23.05 4.95 -10.91
CA ASP A 131 -23.76 3.88 -11.57
C ASP A 131 -24.45 2.98 -10.54
N GLU A 132 -25.78 2.96 -10.57
CA GLU A 132 -26.61 2.22 -9.61
C GLU A 132 -26.26 0.73 -9.58
N LYS A 133 -26.00 0.12 -10.74
CA LYS A 133 -25.62 -1.30 -10.81
C LYS A 133 -24.28 -1.55 -10.15
N TYR A 134 -23.29 -0.69 -10.35
CA TYR A 134 -22.01 -0.82 -9.66
C TYR A 134 -22.11 -0.51 -8.16
N PHE A 135 -22.98 0.41 -7.77
CA PHE A 135 -23.28 0.68 -6.38
C PHE A 135 -23.86 -0.57 -5.68
N GLU A 136 -24.87 -1.22 -6.26
CA GLU A 136 -25.45 -2.45 -5.72
C GLU A 136 -24.42 -3.58 -5.62
N ILE A 137 -23.56 -3.73 -6.62
CA ILE A 137 -22.45 -4.71 -6.60
C ILE A 137 -21.49 -4.41 -5.45
N ALA A 138 -21.10 -3.14 -5.27
CA ALA A 138 -20.20 -2.73 -4.21
C ALA A 138 -20.81 -2.97 -2.82
N GLU A 139 -22.06 -2.57 -2.61
CA GLU A 139 -22.78 -2.77 -1.36
C GLU A 139 -22.86 -4.25 -0.99
N ASN A 140 -23.24 -5.11 -1.94
CA ASN A 140 -23.30 -6.55 -1.72
C ASN A 140 -21.95 -7.13 -1.31
N ARG A 141 -20.86 -6.74 -1.97
CA ARG A 141 -19.51 -7.19 -1.62
C ARG A 141 -19.12 -6.75 -0.22
N ILE A 142 -19.33 -5.47 0.10
CA ILE A 142 -18.95 -4.93 1.41
C ILE A 142 -19.74 -5.63 2.53
N ASN A 143 -21.03 -5.86 2.35
CA ASN A 143 -21.87 -6.43 3.41
C ASN A 143 -21.76 -7.96 3.51
N ASN A 144 -21.66 -8.67 2.38
CA ASN A 144 -21.79 -10.13 2.33
C ASN A 144 -20.48 -10.91 2.14
N ASP A 145 -19.38 -10.27 1.71
CA ASP A 145 -18.09 -10.96 1.66
C ASP A 145 -17.62 -11.24 3.10
N LYS A 146 -17.34 -12.52 3.38
CA LYS A 146 -16.76 -13.05 4.62
C LYS A 146 -15.26 -13.23 4.47
#